data_AF-A0A5A7Q3U8-F1
#
_entry.id   AF-A0A5A7Q3U8-F1
#
_cell.length_a   1.000
_cell.length_b   1.000
_cell.length_c   1.000
_cell.angle_alpha   90.00
_cell.angle_beta   90.00
_cell.angle_gamma   90.00
#
_symmetry.space_group_name_H-M   'P 1'
#
loop_
_entity.id
_entity.type
_entity.pdbx_description
1 polymer ?
#
loop_
_entity_poly.entity_id
_entity_poly.type
_entity_poly.pdbx_seq_one_letter_code
_entity_poly.pdbx_strand_id
1 'polypeptide(L)'
;MSSKGLPESNGYIFVEANGGLNQQRTSICNAVAVAGYLNATLVILNFHFHSIWRDQSKFGDIYDEDFFIKTLENDVRIVRTISGHIMERFDYNMSNVHNFRIKAWSSVKYYTDTVLPKLLEEKIIRISPFAISHYGSRTLGCYSGIRASTRAMCQRGRWAPVRGVDVISHIGCEGERSMPYKWLWIPSLV
;
A
#
# COMPACT_ATOMS: atom_id res chain seq x y z
N MET A 1 -26.14 2.74 20.52
CA MET A 1 -24.90 1.98 20.21
C MET A 1 -24.41 2.44 18.84
N SER A 2 -23.44 3.35 18.78
CA SER A 2 -22.89 3.83 17.50
C SER A 2 -21.89 2.78 17.00
N SER A 3 -22.20 2.10 15.90
CA SER A 3 -21.28 1.17 15.26
C SER A 3 -20.02 1.93 14.85
N LYS A 4 -18.88 1.63 15.49
CA LYS A 4 -17.56 2.17 15.17
C LYS A 4 -17.07 1.61 13.82
N GLY A 5 -17.70 2.02 12.72
CA GLY A 5 -17.29 1.68 11.36
C GLY A 5 -16.69 2.89 10.65
N LEU A 6 -15.71 2.67 9.77
CA LEU A 6 -15.23 3.70 8.85
C LEU A 6 -16.40 4.19 7.97
N PRO A 7 -16.50 5.50 7.66
CA PRO A 7 -17.58 6.06 6.82
C PRO A 7 -17.50 5.51 5.40
N GLU A 8 -18.60 5.46 4.64
CA GLU A 8 -18.64 4.86 3.29
C GLU A 8 -17.46 5.25 2.37
N SER A 9 -16.96 4.31 1.57
CA SER A 9 -15.77 4.50 0.73
C SER A 9 -16.03 5.39 -0.48
N ASN A 10 -15.09 6.29 -0.78
CA ASN A 10 -15.14 7.10 -2.00
C ASN A 10 -14.89 6.28 -3.29
N GLY A 11 -14.21 5.15 -3.16
CA GLY A 11 -13.92 4.21 -4.27
C GLY A 11 -12.80 3.24 -3.91
N TYR A 12 -12.20 2.63 -4.93
CA TYR A 12 -11.09 1.68 -4.83
C TYR A 12 -9.81 2.26 -5.41
N ILE A 13 -8.70 2.07 -4.71
CA ILE A 13 -7.37 2.41 -5.21
C ILE A 13 -6.60 1.11 -5.40
N PHE A 14 -6.17 0.88 -6.65
CA PHE A 14 -5.27 -0.20 -7.02
C PHE A 14 -3.86 0.37 -7.21
N VAL A 15 -2.88 -0.18 -6.49
CA VAL A 15 -1.49 0.30 -6.54
C VAL A 15 -0.57 -0.81 -7.02
N GLU A 16 0.24 -0.49 -8.03
CA GLU A 16 1.33 -1.36 -8.47
C GLU A 16 2.64 -0.88 -7.82
N ALA A 17 3.15 -1.68 -6.90
CA ALA A 17 4.45 -1.43 -6.31
C ALA A 17 5.54 -1.99 -7.23
N ASN A 18 6.50 -1.13 -7.56
CA ASN A 18 7.64 -1.45 -8.42
C ASN A 18 8.95 -1.26 -7.64
N GLY A 19 10.02 -1.88 -8.13
CA GLY A 19 11.34 -1.78 -7.52
C GLY A 19 11.64 -2.87 -6.49
N GLY A 20 12.83 -2.79 -5.87
CA GLY A 20 13.27 -3.75 -4.85
C GLY A 20 12.52 -3.59 -3.51
N LEU A 21 12.74 -4.51 -2.58
CA LEU A 21 11.98 -4.63 -1.31
C LEU A 21 11.90 -3.31 -0.52
N ASN A 22 12.96 -2.50 -0.50
CA ASN A 22 12.94 -1.20 0.18
C ASN A 22 12.01 -0.17 -0.48
N GLN A 23 11.91 -0.20 -1.81
CA GLN A 23 10.99 0.65 -2.57
C GLN A 23 9.55 0.18 -2.36
N GLN A 24 9.32 -1.14 -2.39
CA GLN A 24 8.00 -1.72 -2.11
C GLN A 24 7.49 -1.36 -0.71
N ARG A 25 8.34 -1.44 0.32
CA ARG A 25 7.99 -0.99 1.69
C ARG A 25 7.49 0.46 1.72
N THR A 26 8.17 1.33 0.98
CA THR A 26 7.79 2.74 0.85
C THR A 26 6.47 2.91 0.09
N SER A 27 6.27 2.14 -0.99
CA SER A 27 5.02 2.14 -1.76
C SER A 27 3.83 1.69 -0.91
N ILE A 28 3.97 0.67 -0.06
CA ILE A 28 2.90 0.21 0.84
C ILE A 28 2.49 1.33 1.80
N CYS A 29 3.45 1.96 2.48
CA CYS A 29 3.18 3.05 3.43
C CYS A 29 2.45 4.23 2.78
N ASN A 30 2.91 4.63 1.60
CA ASN A 30 2.29 5.73 0.86
C ASN A 30 0.88 5.37 0.36
N ALA A 31 0.65 4.10 -0.02
CA ALA A 31 -0.65 3.65 -0.51
C ALA A 31 -1.70 3.67 0.62
N VAL A 32 -1.32 3.19 1.81
CA VAL A 32 -2.15 3.26 3.02
C VAL A 32 -2.46 4.71 3.38
N ALA A 33 -1.47 5.60 3.35
CA ALA A 33 -1.68 7.01 3.66
C ALA A 33 -2.63 7.71 2.67
N VAL A 34 -2.44 7.49 1.36
CA VAL A 34 -3.31 8.06 0.32
C VAL A 34 -4.72 7.50 0.43
N ALA A 35 -4.88 6.19 0.64
CA ALA A 35 -6.19 5.57 0.79
C ALA A 35 -6.94 6.12 2.02
N GLY A 36 -6.28 6.21 3.17
CA GLY A 36 -6.87 6.82 4.36
C GLY A 36 -7.22 8.29 4.15
N TYR A 37 -6.32 9.07 3.55
CA TYR A 37 -6.53 10.50 3.28
C TYR A 37 -7.72 10.75 2.34
N LEU A 38 -7.91 9.88 1.34
CA LEU A 38 -9.00 9.96 0.38
C LEU A 38 -10.27 9.21 0.82
N ASN A 39 -10.29 8.64 2.03
CA ASN A 39 -11.37 7.76 2.50
C ASN A 39 -11.72 6.65 1.48
N ALA A 40 -10.69 6.08 0.86
CA ALA A 40 -10.80 5.07 -0.18
C ALA A 40 -10.56 3.66 0.38
N THR A 41 -11.01 2.66 -0.37
CA THR A 41 -10.70 1.26 -0.13
C THR A 41 -9.42 0.92 -0.88
N LEU A 42 -8.40 0.44 -0.17
CA LEU A 42 -7.16 -0.01 -0.76
C LEU A 42 -7.30 -1.47 -1.19
N VAL A 43 -6.97 -1.77 -2.43
CA VAL A 43 -6.79 -3.17 -2.87
C VAL A 43 -5.39 -3.61 -2.44
N ILE A 44 -5.22 -4.84 -1.96
CA ILE A 44 -3.90 -5.41 -1.66
C ILE A 44 -2.94 -5.10 -2.82
N LEU A 45 -1.76 -4.58 -2.48
CA LEU A 45 -0.82 -4.10 -3.48
C LEU A 45 -0.40 -5.23 -4.41
N ASN A 46 -0.35 -4.93 -5.70
CA ASN A 46 0.20 -5.83 -6.69
C ASN A 46 1.70 -5.57 -6.84
N PHE A 47 2.52 -6.59 -6.58
CA PHE A 47 3.96 -6.49 -6.79
C PHE A 47 4.28 -6.86 -8.23
N HIS A 48 4.87 -5.93 -8.95
CA HIS A 48 5.24 -6.18 -10.33
C HIS A 48 6.49 -7.06 -10.39
N PHE A 49 6.54 -7.99 -11.35
CA PHE A 49 7.72 -8.80 -11.63
C PHE A 49 8.95 -7.91 -11.79
N HIS A 50 10.02 -8.22 -11.06
CA HIS A 50 11.27 -7.48 -11.14
C HIS A 50 12.31 -8.28 -11.93
N SER A 51 12.61 -7.84 -13.15
CA SER A 51 13.51 -8.55 -14.07
C SER A 51 14.95 -8.67 -13.57
N ILE A 52 15.42 -7.69 -12.79
CA ILE A 52 16.79 -7.68 -12.23
C ILE A 52 16.95 -8.74 -11.13
N TRP A 53 15.97 -8.83 -10.22
CA TRP A 53 15.99 -9.76 -9.08
C TRP A 53 15.31 -11.10 -9.39
N ARG A 54 14.70 -11.23 -10.59
CA ARG A 54 13.87 -12.36 -11.01
C ARG A 54 12.80 -12.75 -9.98
N ASP A 55 12.32 -11.76 -9.23
CA ASP A 55 11.39 -11.98 -8.15
C ASP A 55 9.95 -11.93 -8.66
N GLN A 56 9.23 -13.04 -8.46
CA GLN A 56 7.81 -13.23 -8.80
C GLN A 56 6.92 -13.25 -7.54
N SER A 57 7.49 -12.96 -6.37
CA SER A 57 6.78 -12.96 -5.10
C SER A 57 5.60 -11.99 -5.13
N LYS A 58 4.44 -12.48 -4.72
CA LYS A 58 3.23 -11.69 -4.49
C LYS A 58 3.27 -11.10 -3.09
N PHE A 59 2.35 -10.17 -2.81
CA PHE A 59 2.24 -9.56 -1.49
C PHE A 59 2.13 -10.61 -0.37
N GLY A 60 1.25 -11.60 -0.51
CA GLY A 60 1.05 -12.68 0.47
C GLY A 60 2.23 -13.64 0.65
N ASP A 61 3.18 -13.68 -0.29
CA ASP A 61 4.39 -14.50 -0.17
C ASP A 61 5.39 -13.84 0.80
N ILE A 62 5.35 -12.51 0.90
CA ILE A 62 6.26 -11.69 1.70
C ILE A 62 5.60 -11.21 3.00
N TYR A 63 4.32 -10.87 2.97
CA TYR A 63 3.59 -10.26 4.08
C TYR A 63 2.36 -11.10 4.47
N ASP A 64 2.03 -11.11 5.76
CA ASP A 64 0.78 -11.71 6.23
C ASP A 64 -0.41 -10.77 5.90
N GLU A 65 -1.20 -11.14 4.88
CA GLU A 65 -2.35 -10.36 4.41
C GLU A 65 -3.42 -10.17 5.49
N ASP A 66 -3.76 -11.23 6.22
CA ASP A 66 -4.81 -11.18 7.25
C ASP A 66 -4.37 -10.26 8.38
N PHE A 67 -3.12 -10.40 8.81
CA PHE A 67 -2.56 -9.51 9.80
C PHE A 67 -2.56 -8.06 9.30
N PHE A 68 -2.15 -7.80 8.04
CA PHE A 68 -2.11 -6.47 7.45
C PHE A 68 -3.51 -5.82 7.38
N ILE A 69 -4.53 -6.56 6.93
CA ILE A 69 -5.92 -6.08 6.86
C ILE A 69 -6.44 -5.78 8.27
N LYS A 70 -6.38 -6.75 9.19
CA LYS A 70 -6.90 -6.62 10.56
C LYS A 70 -6.28 -5.44 11.28
N THR A 71 -4.99 -5.29 11.08
CA THR A 71 -4.20 -4.21 11.64
C THR A 71 -4.69 -2.81 11.24
N LEU A 72 -5.05 -2.63 9.96
CA LEU A 72 -5.44 -1.33 9.40
C LEU A 72 -6.96 -1.13 9.37
N GLU A 73 -7.75 -2.08 9.89
CA GLU A 73 -9.22 -2.10 9.78
C GLU A 73 -9.92 -0.83 10.31
N ASN A 74 -9.28 -0.15 11.26
CA ASN A 74 -9.78 1.08 11.88
C ASN A 74 -9.28 2.37 11.20
N ASP A 75 -8.37 2.26 10.23
CA ASP A 75 -7.74 3.38 9.52
C ASP A 75 -8.10 3.40 8.04
N VAL A 76 -8.07 2.23 7.39
CA VAL A 76 -8.26 2.08 5.94
C VAL A 76 -8.99 0.77 5.67
N ARG A 77 -10.00 0.81 4.80
CA ARG A 77 -10.61 -0.42 4.26
C ARG A 77 -9.64 -1.10 3.31
N ILE A 78 -9.37 -2.38 3.52
CA ILE A 78 -8.48 -3.15 2.65
C ILE A 78 -9.22 -4.39 2.14
N VAL A 79 -9.16 -4.60 0.82
CA VAL A 79 -9.76 -5.76 0.16
C VAL A 79 -8.71 -6.48 -0.69
N ARG A 80 -8.88 -7.78 -0.88
CA ARG A 80 -7.97 -8.58 -1.73
C ARG A 80 -8.24 -8.35 -3.21
N THR A 81 -9.51 -8.20 -3.56
CA THR A 81 -9.96 -8.06 -4.94
C THR A 81 -11.06 -7.01 -5.02
N ILE A 82 -11.23 -6.45 -6.21
CA ILE A 82 -12.32 -5.52 -6.53
C ILE A 82 -13.54 -6.36 -6.90
N SER A 83 -14.73 -5.91 -6.52
CA SER A 83 -15.96 -6.60 -6.85
C SER A 83 -16.18 -6.66 -8.37
N GLY A 84 -16.66 -7.81 -8.86
CA GLY A 84 -16.87 -8.06 -10.29
C GLY A 84 -17.77 -7.03 -10.96
N HIS A 85 -18.85 -6.60 -10.28
CA HIS A 85 -19.78 -5.59 -10.80
C HIS A 85 -19.13 -4.22 -11.05
N ILE A 86 -18.06 -3.85 -10.33
CA ILE A 86 -17.32 -2.62 -10.59
C ILE A 86 -16.43 -2.80 -11.82
N MET A 87 -15.75 -3.95 -11.90
CA MET A 87 -14.82 -4.29 -12.97
C MET A 87 -15.51 -4.59 -14.31
N GLU A 88 -16.79 -4.93 -14.31
CA GLU A 88 -17.59 -5.13 -15.52
C GLU A 88 -17.59 -3.89 -16.42
N ARG A 89 -17.63 -2.68 -15.84
CA ARG A 89 -17.53 -1.40 -16.57
C ARG A 89 -16.18 -1.18 -17.27
N PHE A 90 -15.20 -2.03 -16.97
CA PHE A 90 -13.84 -1.98 -17.52
C PHE A 90 -13.48 -3.27 -18.28
N ASP A 91 -14.48 -4.06 -18.69
CA ASP A 91 -14.29 -5.36 -19.37
C ASP A 91 -13.40 -6.32 -18.58
N TYR A 92 -13.44 -6.26 -17.24
CA TYR A 92 -12.58 -7.04 -16.35
C TYR A 92 -11.07 -6.81 -16.61
N ASN A 93 -10.70 -5.71 -17.27
CA ASN A 93 -9.34 -5.40 -17.66
C ASN A 93 -8.83 -4.17 -16.90
N MET A 94 -7.89 -4.40 -15.98
CA MET A 94 -7.26 -3.32 -15.18
C MET A 94 -6.54 -2.27 -16.04
N SER A 95 -6.18 -2.60 -17.29
CA SER A 95 -5.57 -1.63 -18.21
C SER A 95 -6.55 -0.57 -18.71
N ASN A 96 -7.86 -0.85 -18.67
CA ASN A 96 -8.91 0.11 -19.02
C ASN A 96 -9.21 1.08 -17.87
N VAL A 97 -8.77 0.78 -16.65
CA VAL A 97 -8.93 1.64 -15.47
C VAL A 97 -7.97 2.83 -15.58
N HIS A 98 -8.47 4.02 -15.26
CA HIS A 98 -7.68 5.24 -15.31
C HIS A 98 -6.42 5.13 -14.44
N ASN A 99 -5.25 5.30 -15.06
CA ASN A 99 -3.95 5.19 -14.39
C ASN A 99 -3.33 6.56 -14.09
N PHE A 100 -3.23 6.89 -12.81
CA PHE A 100 -2.47 8.04 -12.35
C PHE A 100 -0.97 7.73 -12.32
N ARG A 101 -0.20 8.47 -13.11
CA ARG A 101 1.26 8.55 -13.00
C ARG A 101 1.61 9.70 -12.05
N ILE A 102 1.55 9.43 -10.76
CA ILE A 102 1.82 10.45 -9.74
C ILE A 102 3.29 10.79 -9.76
N LYS A 103 3.60 12.08 -10.00
CA LYS A 103 4.97 12.58 -9.94
C LYS A 103 5.48 12.48 -8.50
N ALA A 104 6.76 12.15 -8.33
CA ALA A 104 7.42 12.37 -7.05
C ALA A 104 7.15 13.82 -6.59
N TRP A 105 6.93 14.02 -5.29
CA TRP A 105 6.66 15.34 -4.69
C TRP A 105 5.28 15.96 -4.98
N SER A 106 4.33 15.22 -5.56
CA SER A 106 2.94 15.69 -5.66
C SER A 106 2.44 16.19 -4.31
N SER A 107 1.85 17.39 -4.30
CA SER A 107 1.34 18.00 -3.08
C SER A 107 0.12 17.24 -2.56
N VAL A 108 -0.20 17.41 -1.28
CA VAL A 108 -1.44 16.88 -0.70
C VAL A 108 -2.67 17.34 -1.50
N LYS A 109 -2.66 18.62 -1.92
CA LYS A 109 -3.72 19.24 -2.72
C LYS A 109 -3.92 18.56 -4.09
N TYR A 110 -2.87 17.98 -4.67
CA TYR A 110 -3.01 17.20 -5.90
C TYR A 110 -3.95 15.99 -5.71
N TYR A 111 -3.89 15.34 -4.55
CA TYR A 111 -4.77 14.22 -4.25
C TYR A 111 -6.23 14.66 -4.09
N THR A 112 -6.49 15.80 -3.42
CA THR A 112 -7.86 16.31 -3.27
C THR A 112 -8.44 16.90 -4.55
N ASP A 113 -7.62 17.59 -5.34
CA ASP A 113 -8.12 18.39 -6.47
C ASP A 113 -8.09 17.62 -7.78
N THR A 114 -7.31 16.54 -7.88
CA THR A 114 -7.12 15.79 -9.13
C THR A 114 -7.47 14.31 -8.96
N VAL A 115 -6.94 13.65 -7.92
CA VAL A 115 -7.14 12.20 -7.75
C VAL A 115 -8.55 11.90 -7.23
N LEU A 116 -9.01 12.63 -6.22
CA LEU A 116 -10.31 12.40 -5.58
C LEU A 116 -11.51 12.58 -6.53
N PRO A 117 -11.60 13.65 -7.36
CA PRO A 117 -12.73 13.80 -8.28
C PRO A 117 -12.82 12.63 -9.25
N LYS A 118 -11.68 12.16 -9.78
CA LYS A 118 -11.64 11.01 -10.68
C LYS A 118 -11.98 9.70 -9.98
N LEU A 119 -11.55 9.53 -8.73
CA LEU A 119 -11.93 8.40 -7.90
C LEU A 119 -13.45 8.34 -7.66
N LEU A 120 -14.07 9.49 -7.39
CA LEU A 120 -15.51 9.58 -7.16
C LEU A 120 -16.32 9.26 -8.43
N GLU A 121 -15.83 9.70 -9.59
CA GLU A 121 -16.40 9.46 -10.92
C GLU A 121 -16.28 7.97 -11.33
N GLU A 122 -15.07 7.44 -11.36
CA GLU A 122 -14.79 6.10 -11.89
C GLU A 122 -15.05 5.00 -10.86
N LYS A 123 -15.11 5.34 -9.56
CA LYS A 123 -15.11 4.42 -8.40
C LYS A 123 -13.89 3.53 -8.26
N ILE A 124 -13.02 3.49 -9.26
CA ILE A 124 -11.76 2.73 -9.24
C ILE A 124 -10.70 3.54 -10.00
N ILE A 125 -9.51 3.62 -9.41
CA ILE A 125 -8.33 4.19 -10.06
C ILE A 125 -7.13 3.27 -9.87
N ARG A 126 -6.20 3.33 -10.83
CA ARG A 126 -4.88 2.73 -10.72
C ARG A 126 -3.83 3.81 -10.45
N ILE A 127 -2.83 3.48 -9.65
CA ILE A 127 -1.65 4.31 -9.45
C ILE A 127 -0.39 3.50 -9.77
N SER A 128 0.28 3.84 -10.87
CA SER A 128 1.49 3.16 -11.33
C SER A 128 2.34 4.02 -12.31
N PRO A 129 3.67 4.06 -12.14
CA PRO A 129 4.44 3.47 -11.05
C PRO A 129 4.27 4.27 -9.77
N PHE A 130 4.16 3.58 -8.63
CA PHE A 130 4.05 4.26 -7.34
C PHE A 130 5.40 4.37 -6.63
N ALA A 131 6.23 5.29 -7.12
CA ALA A 131 7.52 5.63 -6.55
C ALA A 131 7.51 7.09 -6.07
N ILE A 132 7.16 7.30 -4.80
CA ILE A 132 7.32 8.62 -4.17
C ILE A 132 8.72 8.67 -3.57
N SER A 133 9.61 9.44 -4.20
CA SER A 133 10.95 9.69 -3.66
C SER A 133 10.84 10.53 -2.38
N HIS A 134 11.45 10.06 -1.30
CA HIS A 134 11.47 10.73 0.01
C HIS A 134 12.73 11.56 0.16
N TYR A 135 12.60 12.88 0.14
CA TYR A 135 13.56 13.87 0.67
C TYR A 135 12.85 15.23 0.81
N GLY A 136 11.88 15.34 1.72
CA GLY A 136 11.22 16.62 1.98
C GLY A 136 9.89 16.53 2.72
N SER A 137 9.63 17.53 3.57
CA SER A 137 8.50 17.73 4.49
C SER A 137 7.07 17.56 3.91
N ARG A 138 6.90 17.35 2.60
CA ARG A 138 5.59 17.43 1.92
C ARG A 138 4.71 16.19 2.05
N THR A 139 5.29 15.00 2.25
CA THR A 139 4.51 13.77 2.46
C THR A 139 3.81 13.74 3.83
N LEU A 140 4.32 14.49 4.81
CA LEU A 140 3.74 14.61 6.16
C LEU A 140 2.28 15.05 6.15
N GLY A 141 1.88 15.82 5.15
CA GLY A 141 0.49 16.28 5.01
C GLY A 141 -0.48 15.16 4.59
N CYS A 142 -0.07 14.18 3.77
CA CYS A 142 -0.93 13.01 3.48
C CYS A 142 -1.07 12.12 4.71
N TYR A 143 0.00 12.02 5.52
CA TYR A 143 -0.03 11.27 6.77
C TYR A 143 -0.92 11.95 7.84
N SER A 144 -1.26 13.24 7.69
CA SER A 144 -2.06 14.00 8.66
C SER A 144 -3.46 13.41 8.90
N GLY A 145 -4.03 12.75 7.88
CA GLY A 145 -5.37 12.14 7.92
C GLY A 145 -5.42 10.69 8.45
N ILE A 146 -4.28 10.04 8.67
CA ILE A 146 -4.23 8.70 9.28
C ILE A 146 -3.79 8.79 10.75
N ARG A 147 -4.27 7.85 11.59
CA ARG A 147 -3.99 7.85 13.04
C ARG A 147 -2.49 7.87 13.31
N ALA A 148 -2.11 8.49 14.44
CA ALA A 148 -0.72 8.73 14.81
C ALA A 148 0.12 7.43 14.86
N SER A 149 -0.48 6.31 15.25
CA SER A 149 0.14 4.98 15.21
C SER A 149 0.57 4.62 13.78
N THR A 150 -0.36 4.66 12.83
CA THR A 150 -0.15 4.29 11.43
C THR A 150 0.80 5.27 10.73
N ARG A 151 0.74 6.56 11.07
CA ARG A 151 1.70 7.59 10.65
C ARG A 151 3.12 7.30 11.15
N ALA A 152 3.30 7.04 12.43
CA ALA A 152 4.61 6.77 13.01
C ALA A 152 5.24 5.50 12.42
N MET A 153 4.41 4.53 12.02
CA MET A 153 4.85 3.29 11.39
C MET A 153 5.31 3.50 9.95
N CYS A 154 4.55 4.26 9.16
CA CYS A 154 4.93 4.62 7.80
C CYS A 154 6.22 5.47 7.76
N GLN A 155 6.38 6.39 8.71
CA GLN A 155 7.55 7.28 8.81
C GLN A 155 8.83 6.56 9.22
N ARG A 156 8.73 5.47 9.98
CA ARG A 156 9.90 4.72 10.48
C ARG A 156 10.25 3.48 9.65
N GLY A 157 9.47 3.17 8.60
CA GLY A 157 9.68 2.01 7.75
C GLY A 157 9.72 0.67 8.52
N ARG A 158 9.10 0.61 9.72
CA ARG A 158 9.23 -0.52 10.63
C ARG A 158 8.32 -1.67 10.21
N TRP A 159 8.84 -2.45 9.28
CA TRP A 159 8.45 -3.83 9.01
C TRP A 159 9.49 -4.71 9.67
N ALA A 160 9.08 -5.68 10.49
CA ALA A 160 10.04 -6.61 11.10
C ALA A 160 9.73 -8.05 10.66
N PRO A 161 10.77 -8.89 10.51
CA PRO A 161 10.55 -10.32 10.30
C PRO A 161 9.90 -10.91 11.56
N VAL A 162 8.90 -11.78 11.39
CA VAL A 162 8.32 -12.50 12.54
C VAL A 162 9.34 -13.51 13.04
N ARG A 163 9.73 -13.42 14.31
CA ARG A 163 10.49 -14.50 14.95
C ARG A 163 9.51 -15.58 15.43
N GLY A 164 9.76 -16.82 15.03
CA GLY A 164 8.93 -17.99 15.32
C GLY A 164 9.23 -19.24 14.48
N VAL A 165 10.16 -19.14 13.52
CA VAL A 165 10.75 -20.29 12.82
C VAL A 165 12.27 -20.13 12.93
N ASP A 166 12.95 -21.16 13.42
CA ASP A 166 14.37 -21.13 13.79
C ASP A 166 15.27 -20.54 12.70
N VAL A 167 16.18 -19.63 13.08
CA VAL A 167 17.24 -19.15 12.21
C VAL A 167 18.57 -19.25 12.96
N ILE A 168 19.40 -20.18 12.47
CA ILE A 168 20.84 -20.21 12.69
C ILE A 168 21.43 -18.89 12.21
N SER A 169 22.11 -18.21 13.12
CA SER A 169 23.04 -17.11 12.83
C SER A 169 24.08 -17.53 11.79
N HIS A 170 24.34 -16.73 10.77
CA HIS A 170 25.69 -16.33 10.29
C HIS A 170 25.60 -15.59 8.93
N ILE A 171 26.28 -14.43 8.85
CA ILE A 171 26.90 -13.82 7.65
C ILE A 171 25.91 -13.34 6.57
N GLY A 172 25.80 -12.05 6.23
CA GLY A 172 26.80 -11.22 5.55
C GLY A 172 26.24 -10.81 4.18
N CYS A 173 26.39 -9.56 3.78
CA CYS A 173 25.95 -9.05 2.47
C CYS A 173 26.54 -9.88 1.33
N GLU A 174 25.70 -10.52 0.51
CA GLU A 174 25.81 -10.65 -0.96
C GLU A 174 24.78 -11.66 -1.48
N GLY A 175 24.00 -11.26 -2.49
CA GLY A 175 23.15 -12.16 -3.29
C GLY A 175 21.79 -12.49 -2.68
N GLU A 176 20.78 -11.63 -2.88
CA GLU A 176 19.38 -11.91 -2.51
C GLU A 176 18.81 -13.05 -3.37
N ARG A 177 18.94 -14.28 -2.88
CA ARG A 177 18.21 -15.46 -3.32
C ARG A 177 17.06 -15.67 -2.33
N SER A 178 15.82 -15.66 -2.84
CA SER A 178 14.57 -16.14 -2.21
C SER A 178 14.51 -16.12 -0.67
N MET A 179 13.88 -15.11 -0.09
CA MET A 179 13.84 -14.90 1.36
C MET A 179 12.77 -15.79 2.06
N PRO A 180 13.14 -16.61 3.07
CA PRO A 180 12.24 -17.56 3.73
C PRO A 180 11.39 -16.97 4.87
N TYR A 181 11.22 -15.65 4.96
CA TYR A 181 10.56 -15.00 6.09
C TYR A 181 9.35 -14.16 5.67
N LYS A 182 8.26 -14.31 6.43
CA LYS A 182 7.13 -13.38 6.41
C LYS A 182 7.49 -12.12 7.20
N TRP A 183 7.23 -10.96 6.62
CA TRP A 183 7.33 -9.66 7.27
C TRP A 183 5.97 -9.31 7.89
N LEU A 184 5.97 -9.00 9.17
CA LEU A 184 4.78 -8.49 9.86
C LEU A 184 4.86 -6.98 10.01
N TRP A 185 3.70 -6.35 9.92
CA TRP A 185 3.46 -5.04 10.51
C TRP A 185 3.57 -5.21 12.03
N ILE A 186 4.40 -4.43 12.73
CA ILE A 186 4.48 -4.52 14.20
C ILE A 186 3.93 -3.22 14.80
N PRO A 187 2.67 -3.22 15.27
CA PRO A 187 2.08 -2.07 15.95
C PRO A 187 2.78 -1.75 17.27
N SER A 188 3.27 -2.78 17.96
CA SER A 188 3.46 -2.82 19.41
C SER A 188 4.77 -2.24 19.93
N LEU A 189 5.60 -1.61 19.08
CA LEU A 189 6.88 -0.99 19.48
C LEU A 189 6.74 0.54 19.60
N VAL A 190 5.61 1.02 20.12
CA VAL A 190 5.42 2.41 20.55
C VAL A 190 5.93 2.55 21.97
#